data_AF-A0A1G6K5D0-F1
#
_entry.id   AF-A0A1G6K5D0-F1
#
_cell.length_a   1.000
_cell.length_b   1.000
_cell.length_c   1.000
_cell.angle_alpha   90.00
_cell.angle_beta   90.00
_cell.angle_gamma   90.00
#
_symmetry.space_group_name_H-M   'P 1'
#
loop_
_entity.id
_entity.type
_entity.pdbx_description
1 polymer ?
#
loop_
_entity_poly.entity_id
_entity_poly.type
_entity_poly.pdbx_seq_one_letter_code
_entity_poly.pdbx_strand_id
1 'polypeptide(L)'
;MGRIINAESHLRDLLSDGQDYYIGFGIDQITEIGKDHLDLNDLINGKTGSFTVSGKKGPLKENVKGKFVRKQPERKETIEKHIEYYSNYHGKIIEYDREFHIWEKEMTHRFELKLYRHMSPQQEMIIHFPLFNMVDDETHFLRAKAAMNICVILGGYYMIYDSKFEPALRITQHLGRKVLQSGIGTMAEKIDEIKERLIRGDYGSDNGGNSYRFAVLEDYNASDIADGIGGFNEYLRFEFEQDDIVILENLRSGNATYVFRLSLFDKDFVLDKQTARNHKSFLDRVVHHNVAEWERMIGRYLKRKAA
;
A
#
# COMPACT_ATOMS: atom_id res chain seq x y z
N MET A 1 -2.52 -6.94 -3.18
CA MET A 1 -2.22 -7.63 -1.91
C MET A 1 -3.46 -8.34 -1.38
N GLY A 2 -3.31 -9.48 -0.68
CA GLY A 2 -4.42 -10.27 -0.14
C GLY A 2 -4.91 -9.78 1.24
N ARG A 3 -5.92 -10.45 1.81
CA ARG A 3 -6.34 -10.20 3.20
C ARG A 3 -5.25 -10.67 4.17
N ILE A 4 -4.91 -9.84 5.14
CA ILE A 4 -3.92 -10.16 6.17
C ILE A 4 -4.58 -10.98 7.27
N ILE A 5 -4.10 -12.20 7.45
CA ILE A 5 -4.61 -13.16 8.44
C ILE A 5 -3.81 -13.02 9.75
N ASN A 6 -2.48 -12.89 9.65
CA ASN A 6 -1.58 -12.76 10.78
C ASN A 6 -0.70 -11.51 10.63
N ALA A 7 -0.89 -10.49 11.47
CA ALA A 7 -0.04 -9.30 11.45
C ALA A 7 1.33 -9.52 12.09
N GLU A 8 1.44 -10.50 12.99
CA GLU A 8 2.66 -10.81 13.73
C GLU A 8 3.82 -11.15 12.80
N SER A 9 3.59 -12.00 11.80
CA SER A 9 4.59 -12.40 10.82
C SER A 9 5.10 -11.25 9.95
N HIS A 10 4.33 -10.15 9.83
CA HIS A 10 4.73 -8.98 9.06
C HIS A 10 5.46 -7.92 9.91
N LEU A 11 5.39 -8.02 11.24
CA LEU A 11 5.97 -7.03 12.16
C LEU A 11 7.22 -7.54 12.88
N ARG A 12 7.23 -8.80 13.34
CA ARG A 12 8.32 -9.33 14.18
C ARG A 12 9.69 -9.34 13.49
N ASP A 13 9.72 -9.66 12.20
CA ASP A 13 10.98 -9.72 11.44
C ASP A 13 11.46 -8.33 11.01
N LEU A 14 10.62 -7.31 11.21
CA LEU A 14 10.83 -5.96 10.72
C LEU A 14 11.11 -4.94 11.84
N LEU A 15 10.46 -5.10 12.98
CA LEU A 15 10.46 -4.14 14.09
C LEU A 15 10.91 -4.79 15.39
N SER A 16 11.71 -4.06 16.16
CA SER A 16 12.09 -4.45 17.52
C SER A 16 11.00 -4.10 18.53
N ASP A 17 10.98 -4.80 19.67
CA ASP A 17 10.07 -4.48 20.78
C ASP A 17 10.28 -3.04 21.27
N GLY A 18 9.19 -2.32 21.51
CA GLY A 18 9.17 -0.90 21.86
C GLY A 18 9.44 0.06 20.69
N GLN A 19 9.65 -0.43 19.47
CA GLN A 19 9.89 0.44 18.30
C GLN A 19 8.59 1.13 17.83
N ASP A 20 8.70 2.42 17.58
CA ASP A 20 7.63 3.26 17.06
C ASP A 20 7.49 3.12 15.54
N TYR A 21 6.26 2.94 15.05
CA TYR A 21 5.97 2.76 13.63
C TYR A 21 4.55 3.21 13.25
N TYR A 22 4.33 3.36 11.95
CA TYR A 22 3.02 3.63 11.36
C TYR A 22 2.62 2.55 10.36
N ILE A 23 1.32 2.40 10.14
CA ILE A 23 0.75 1.57 9.08
C ILE A 23 0.00 2.51 8.14
N GLY A 24 0.24 2.42 6.84
CA GLY A 24 -0.40 3.29 5.86
C GLY A 24 -0.32 2.77 4.43
N PHE A 25 -0.68 3.64 3.49
CA PHE A 25 -0.56 3.43 2.05
C PHE A 25 -0.44 4.78 1.33
N GLY A 26 0.13 4.80 0.14
CA GLY A 26 0.23 5.95 -0.75
C GLY A 26 -1.03 6.13 -1.61
N ILE A 27 -1.31 7.37 -1.99
CA ILE A 27 -2.55 7.72 -2.72
C ILE A 27 -2.57 7.27 -4.20
N ASP A 28 -1.42 6.92 -4.76
CA ASP A 28 -1.31 6.61 -6.20
C ASP A 28 -2.04 5.32 -6.60
N GLN A 29 -2.30 4.42 -5.64
CA GLN A 29 -2.87 3.09 -5.89
C GLN A 29 -4.20 2.84 -5.17
N ILE A 30 -4.97 3.90 -4.92
CA ILE A 30 -6.29 3.82 -4.27
C ILE A 30 -7.23 2.90 -5.07
N THR A 31 -7.93 2.01 -4.37
CA THR A 31 -8.91 1.09 -4.96
C THR A 31 -10.20 1.82 -5.34
N GLU A 32 -11.07 1.20 -6.11
CA GLU A 32 -12.41 1.75 -6.38
C GLU A 32 -13.21 2.01 -5.09
N ILE A 33 -13.06 1.14 -4.08
CA ILE A 33 -13.71 1.34 -2.77
C ILE A 33 -13.15 2.58 -2.07
N GLY A 34 -11.83 2.82 -2.16
CA GLY A 34 -11.20 4.02 -1.61
C GLY A 34 -11.62 5.29 -2.36
N LYS A 35 -11.68 5.25 -3.69
CA LYS A 35 -12.13 6.38 -4.53
C LYS A 35 -13.58 6.77 -4.27
N ASP A 36 -14.44 5.79 -3.96
CA ASP A 36 -15.84 6.03 -3.60
C ASP A 36 -16.02 6.48 -2.14
N HIS A 37 -14.95 6.47 -1.32
CA HIS A 37 -15.04 6.81 0.10
C HIS A 37 -14.95 8.33 0.31
N LEU A 38 -16.09 8.97 0.59
CA LEU A 38 -16.19 10.43 0.73
C LEU A 38 -15.17 11.04 1.71
N ASP A 39 -15.10 10.53 2.95
CA ASP A 39 -14.20 11.09 3.96
C ASP A 39 -12.71 10.92 3.61
N LEU A 40 -12.36 9.86 2.86
CA LEU A 40 -11.00 9.63 2.39
C LEU A 40 -10.64 10.67 1.31
N ASN A 41 -11.55 10.94 0.38
CA ASN A 41 -11.35 11.99 -0.61
C ASN A 41 -11.23 13.37 0.04
N ASP A 42 -12.05 13.67 1.05
CA ASP A 42 -11.96 14.93 1.77
C ASP A 42 -10.64 15.04 2.56
N LEU A 43 -10.11 13.94 3.09
CA LEU A 43 -8.79 13.88 3.71
C LEU A 43 -7.66 14.12 2.69
N ILE A 44 -7.67 13.41 1.55
CA ILE A 44 -6.66 13.55 0.48
C ILE A 44 -6.62 15.00 -0.02
N ASN A 45 -7.79 15.58 -0.29
CA ASN A 45 -7.92 16.96 -0.75
C ASN A 45 -7.68 18.01 0.35
N GLY A 46 -7.49 17.58 1.61
CA GLY A 46 -7.16 18.47 2.73
C GLY A 46 -8.33 19.28 3.28
N LYS A 47 -9.57 18.89 2.98
CA LYS A 47 -10.77 19.50 3.57
C LYS A 47 -10.98 19.08 5.02
N THR A 48 -10.52 17.88 5.40
CA THR A 48 -10.45 17.42 6.79
C THR A 48 -9.01 17.04 7.16
N GLY A 49 -8.68 17.14 8.45
CA GLY A 49 -7.37 16.74 8.99
C GLY A 49 -7.28 15.26 9.38
N SER A 50 -8.42 14.63 9.69
CA SER A 50 -8.51 13.20 9.99
C SER A 50 -9.97 12.72 9.95
N PHE A 51 -10.18 11.42 9.85
CA PHE A 51 -11.50 10.82 10.08
C PHE A 51 -11.35 9.41 10.66
N THR A 52 -12.35 8.96 11.42
CA THR A 52 -12.42 7.56 11.89
C THR A 52 -12.98 6.70 10.76
N VAL A 53 -12.24 5.67 10.37
CA VAL A 53 -12.67 4.81 9.25
C VAL A 53 -13.95 4.07 9.63
N SER A 54 -14.96 4.16 8.75
CA SER A 54 -16.21 3.43 8.87
C SER A 54 -16.63 2.91 7.49
N GLY A 55 -17.35 1.78 7.44
CA GLY A 55 -17.77 1.26 6.15
C GLY A 55 -18.75 0.11 6.20
N LYS A 56 -19.40 -0.13 5.06
CA LYS A 56 -20.46 -1.15 4.88
C LYS A 56 -19.95 -2.44 4.23
N LYS A 57 -18.63 -2.68 4.09
CA LYS A 57 -18.04 -3.85 3.38
C LYS A 57 -16.72 -4.33 4.02
N GLY A 58 -16.48 -5.65 3.97
CA GLY A 58 -15.20 -6.27 4.30
C GLY A 58 -14.64 -5.93 5.69
N PRO A 59 -13.32 -5.87 5.86
CA PRO A 59 -12.65 -5.40 7.09
C PRO A 59 -13.03 -3.98 7.57
N LEU A 60 -13.65 -3.13 6.73
CA LEU A 60 -14.27 -1.88 7.21
C LEU A 60 -15.47 -2.15 8.14
N LYS A 61 -15.94 -3.41 8.24
CA LYS A 61 -17.05 -3.85 9.09
C LYS A 61 -16.67 -4.36 10.49
N GLU A 62 -15.39 -4.61 10.78
CA GLU A 62 -15.01 -5.35 11.99
C GLU A 62 -14.97 -4.42 13.22
N ASN A 63 -15.56 -4.80 14.38
CA ASN A 63 -15.55 -3.94 15.58
C ASN A 63 -15.46 -4.59 16.99
N VAL A 64 -15.68 -3.76 18.03
CA VAL A 64 -15.13 -3.78 19.42
C VAL A 64 -15.27 -5.08 20.21
N LYS A 65 -16.20 -5.97 19.85
CA LYS A 65 -16.45 -7.24 20.55
C LYS A 65 -16.51 -8.43 19.60
N GLY A 66 -16.03 -8.27 18.37
CA GLY A 66 -16.39 -9.12 17.23
C GLY A 66 -17.34 -8.39 16.28
N LYS A 67 -18.35 -9.09 15.74
CA LYS A 67 -19.31 -8.50 14.78
C LYS A 67 -20.01 -7.26 15.35
N PHE A 68 -20.34 -6.30 14.46
CA PHE A 68 -21.01 -5.03 14.73
C PHE A 68 -22.02 -5.03 15.88
N VAL A 69 -21.91 -4.01 16.72
CA VAL A 69 -23.02 -3.55 17.58
C VAL A 69 -23.66 -2.33 16.92
N ARG A 70 -24.97 -2.41 16.67
CA ARG A 70 -25.75 -1.32 16.06
C ARG A 70 -25.95 -0.21 17.09
N LYS A 71 -25.38 0.98 16.86
CA LYS A 71 -25.79 2.18 17.59
C LYS A 71 -26.99 2.80 16.86
N GLN A 72 -28.01 3.22 17.61
CA GLN A 72 -29.10 3.99 17.03
C GLN A 72 -28.58 5.42 16.81
N PRO A 73 -28.45 5.89 15.55
CA PRO A 73 -28.05 7.27 15.26
C PRO A 73 -29.18 8.26 15.62
N GLU A 74 -28.88 9.54 15.50
CA GLU A 74 -29.88 10.62 15.58
C GLU A 74 -30.69 10.77 14.29
N ARG A 75 -30.13 10.37 13.14
CA ARG A 75 -30.77 10.52 11.83
C ARG A 75 -31.78 9.40 11.54
N LYS A 76 -33.01 9.81 11.25
CA LYS A 76 -34.19 8.96 11.04
C LYS A 76 -34.78 9.19 9.65
N GLU A 77 -35.06 8.10 8.95
CA GLU A 77 -35.91 8.07 7.77
C GLU A 77 -37.24 7.40 8.16
N THR A 78 -38.36 8.03 7.79
CA THR A 78 -39.68 7.41 7.93
C THR A 78 -40.07 6.86 6.56
N ILE A 79 -40.42 5.57 6.51
CA ILE A 79 -41.03 4.98 5.32
C ILE A 79 -42.41 4.44 5.68
N GLU A 80 -43.37 4.58 4.78
CA GLU A 80 -44.65 3.89 4.86
C GLU A 80 -44.59 2.62 4.02
N LYS A 81 -45.08 1.52 4.59
CA LYS A 81 -45.25 0.27 3.86
C LYS A 81 -46.65 -0.27 4.04
N HIS A 82 -47.25 -0.59 2.91
CA HIS A 82 -48.48 -1.35 2.84
C HIS A 82 -48.21 -2.81 3.21
N ILE A 83 -49.01 -3.36 4.12
CA ILE A 83 -48.92 -4.76 4.55
C ILE A 83 -50.26 -5.43 4.32
N GLU A 84 -50.23 -6.50 3.53
CA GLU A 84 -51.38 -7.36 3.26
C GLU A 84 -51.01 -8.80 3.61
N TYR A 85 -51.81 -9.47 4.45
CA TYR A 85 -51.66 -10.90 4.71
C TYR A 85 -52.98 -11.55 5.12
N TYR A 86 -53.12 -12.85 4.83
CA TYR A 86 -54.25 -13.65 5.31
C TYR A 86 -54.01 -14.14 6.74
N SER A 87 -54.88 -13.76 7.68
CA SER A 87 -54.81 -14.21 9.07
C SER A 87 -55.64 -15.47 9.26
N ASN A 88 -54.97 -16.61 9.43
CA ASN A 88 -55.63 -17.89 9.73
C ASN A 88 -56.44 -17.85 11.04
N TYR A 89 -56.05 -17.02 12.00
CA TYR A 89 -56.77 -16.86 13.26
C TYR A 89 -58.09 -16.10 13.10
N HIS A 90 -58.13 -15.11 12.21
CA HIS A 90 -59.33 -14.30 11.95
C HIS A 90 -60.10 -14.71 10.68
N GLY A 91 -59.59 -15.69 9.92
CA GLY A 91 -60.20 -16.19 8.68
C GLY A 91 -60.34 -15.15 7.57
N LYS A 92 -59.59 -14.03 7.62
CA LYS A 92 -59.75 -12.89 6.71
C LYS A 92 -58.41 -12.29 6.29
N ILE A 93 -58.42 -11.59 5.17
CA ILE A 93 -57.30 -10.73 4.74
C ILE A 93 -57.25 -9.51 5.65
N ILE A 94 -56.06 -9.21 6.14
CA ILE A 94 -55.76 -8.02 6.93
C ILE A 94 -54.84 -7.14 6.09
N GLU A 95 -55.27 -5.90 5.91
CA GLU A 95 -54.62 -4.91 5.07
C GLU A 95 -54.52 -3.60 5.86
N TYR A 96 -53.31 -3.04 5.95
CA TYR A 96 -53.08 -1.74 6.57
C TYR A 96 -51.73 -1.15 6.16
N ASP A 97 -51.66 0.16 6.18
CA ASP A 97 -50.40 0.89 6.05
C ASP A 97 -49.73 1.00 7.42
N ARG A 98 -48.43 0.74 7.44
CA ARG A 98 -47.62 0.88 8.65
C ARG A 98 -46.45 1.80 8.39
N GLU A 99 -46.32 2.80 9.25
CA GLU A 99 -45.13 3.62 9.31
C GLU A 99 -43.98 2.84 9.99
N PHE A 100 -42.84 2.75 9.29
CA PHE A 100 -41.59 2.23 9.82
C PHE A 100 -40.60 3.37 9.99
N HIS A 101 -40.06 3.49 11.20
CA HIS A 101 -38.93 4.36 11.48
C HIS A 101 -37.62 3.59 11.21
N ILE A 102 -36.92 3.96 10.15
CA ILE A 102 -35.60 3.42 9.82
C ILE A 102 -34.54 4.39 10.31
N TRP A 103 -33.72 3.92 11.24
CA TRP A 103 -32.58 4.68 11.74
C TRP A 103 -31.33 4.35 10.92
N GLU A 104 -30.59 5.37 10.46
CA GLU A 104 -29.34 5.22 9.70
C GLU A 104 -28.18 4.67 10.56
N LYS A 105 -28.14 3.35 10.77
CA LYS A 105 -27.19 2.70 11.70
C LYS A 105 -25.75 3.19 11.55
N GLU A 106 -25.22 3.77 12.62
CA GLU A 106 -23.80 4.14 12.72
C GLU A 106 -23.01 2.95 13.29
N MET A 107 -21.90 2.63 12.66
CA MET A 107 -21.08 1.46 12.97
C MET A 107 -19.66 1.90 13.35
N THR A 108 -19.24 1.70 14.60
CA THR A 108 -17.93 2.15 15.12
C THR A 108 -16.91 1.02 15.16
N HIS A 109 -15.65 1.20 14.74
CA HIS A 109 -14.60 0.16 14.72
C HIS A 109 -13.98 -0.12 16.11
N ARG A 110 -13.47 -1.35 16.39
CA ARG A 110 -12.91 -1.76 17.72
C ARG A 110 -11.87 -0.80 18.25
N PHE A 111 -10.98 -0.45 17.34
CA PHE A 111 -9.76 0.27 17.64
C PHE A 111 -9.85 1.75 17.30
N GLU A 112 -11.05 2.24 16.95
CA GLU A 112 -11.31 3.63 16.55
C GLU A 112 -10.20 4.19 15.64
N LEU A 113 -9.87 3.43 14.60
CA LEU A 113 -8.72 3.72 13.76
C LEU A 113 -9.01 4.96 12.91
N LYS A 114 -8.29 6.03 13.21
CA LYS A 114 -8.33 7.29 12.46
C LYS A 114 -7.30 7.28 11.36
N LEU A 115 -7.65 7.84 10.22
CA LEU A 115 -6.69 8.10 9.14
C LEU A 115 -6.25 9.56 9.16
N TYR A 116 -4.97 9.75 8.90
CA TYR A 116 -4.29 11.02 8.77
C TYR A 116 -3.59 11.04 7.40
N ARG A 117 -3.33 12.25 6.91
CA ARG A 117 -2.49 12.46 5.73
C ARG A 117 -1.11 12.96 6.14
N HIS A 118 -0.09 12.50 5.46
CA HIS A 118 1.29 12.97 5.64
C HIS A 118 2.00 13.03 4.29
N MET A 119 3.04 13.86 4.19
CA MET A 119 3.93 13.89 3.04
C MET A 119 5.25 13.25 3.45
N SER A 120 5.61 12.11 2.87
CA SER A 120 6.85 11.42 3.19
C SER A 120 8.08 12.24 2.79
N PRO A 121 9.29 11.92 3.31
CA PRO A 121 10.52 12.58 2.88
C PRO A 121 10.75 12.50 1.37
N GLN A 122 10.28 11.42 0.72
CA GLN A 122 10.38 11.21 -0.71
C GLN A 122 9.27 11.92 -1.51
N GLN A 123 8.49 12.81 -0.89
CA GLN A 123 7.39 13.55 -1.52
C GLN A 123 6.24 12.66 -2.00
N GLU A 124 6.03 11.52 -1.33
CA GLU A 124 4.81 10.71 -1.53
C GLU A 124 3.73 11.19 -0.55
N MET A 125 2.52 11.43 -1.04
CA MET A 125 1.38 11.63 -0.14
C MET A 125 0.91 10.28 0.36
N ILE A 126 1.00 10.08 1.67
CA ILE A 126 0.62 8.85 2.36
C ILE A 126 -0.58 9.09 3.27
N ILE A 127 -1.41 8.06 3.39
CA ILE A 127 -2.53 7.96 4.31
C ILE A 127 -2.17 6.92 5.35
N HIS A 128 -2.18 7.31 6.63
CA HIS A 128 -1.67 6.46 7.71
C HIS A 128 -2.55 6.50 8.95
N PHE A 129 -2.44 5.44 9.76
CA PHE A 129 -3.03 5.38 11.09
C PHE A 129 -2.16 6.08 12.13
N PRO A 130 -2.69 6.41 13.33
CA PRO A 130 -1.90 6.98 14.41
C PRO A 130 -0.74 6.07 14.82
N LEU A 131 0.23 6.63 15.52
CA LEU A 131 1.44 5.94 15.97
C LEU A 131 1.12 4.62 16.67
N PHE A 132 1.81 3.56 16.26
CA PHE A 132 1.87 2.28 16.93
C PHE A 132 3.21 2.16 17.65
N ASN A 133 3.19 1.49 18.80
CA ASN A 133 4.38 1.04 19.48
C ASN A 133 4.38 -0.48 19.38
N MET A 134 5.45 -1.06 18.82
CA MET A 134 5.60 -2.49 18.67
C MET A 134 5.66 -3.12 20.06
N VAL A 135 4.69 -3.96 20.36
CA VAL A 135 4.64 -4.73 21.61
C VAL A 135 4.24 -6.14 21.25
N ASP A 136 4.94 -7.10 21.83
CA ASP A 136 4.61 -8.52 21.68
C ASP A 136 3.35 -8.91 22.46
N ASP A 137 2.19 -8.44 22.00
CA ASP A 137 0.90 -8.74 22.60
C ASP A 137 -0.21 -8.97 21.55
N GLU A 138 -1.18 -9.82 21.89
CA GLU A 138 -2.28 -10.19 20.98
C GLU A 138 -3.15 -8.99 20.59
N THR A 139 -3.36 -8.03 21.50
CA THR A 139 -4.22 -6.86 21.24
C THR A 139 -3.56 -5.93 20.23
N HIS A 140 -2.24 -5.75 20.35
CA HIS A 140 -1.40 -5.02 19.41
C HIS A 140 -1.50 -5.65 18.01
N PHE A 141 -1.26 -6.96 17.87
CA PHE A 141 -1.34 -7.63 16.58
C PHE A 141 -2.75 -7.63 15.98
N LEU A 142 -3.80 -7.74 16.80
CA LEU A 142 -5.18 -7.60 16.34
C LEU A 142 -5.46 -6.18 15.80
N ARG A 143 -4.95 -5.15 16.47
CA ARG A 143 -5.09 -3.75 16.05
C ARG A 143 -4.33 -3.49 14.74
N ALA A 144 -3.08 -3.95 14.66
CA ALA A 144 -2.25 -3.83 13.46
C ALA A 144 -2.87 -4.57 12.27
N LYS A 145 -3.37 -5.79 12.47
CA LYS A 145 -4.09 -6.56 11.44
C LYS A 145 -5.29 -5.80 10.89
N ALA A 146 -6.07 -5.16 11.77
CA ALA A 146 -7.21 -4.37 11.34
C ALA A 146 -6.76 -3.18 10.49
N ALA A 147 -5.73 -2.44 10.94
CA ALA A 147 -5.14 -1.35 10.18
C ALA A 147 -4.65 -1.79 8.79
N MET A 148 -3.82 -2.84 8.71
CA MET A 148 -3.31 -3.39 7.43
C MET A 148 -4.44 -3.77 6.48
N ASN A 149 -5.48 -4.45 6.99
CA ASN A 149 -6.61 -4.84 6.15
C ASN A 149 -7.46 -3.65 5.67
N ILE A 150 -7.58 -2.59 6.47
CA ILE A 150 -8.22 -1.35 6.02
C ILE A 150 -7.38 -0.69 4.91
N CYS A 151 -6.05 -0.64 5.06
CA CYS A 151 -5.16 -0.16 4.00
C CYS A 151 -5.36 -0.98 2.72
N VAL A 152 -5.38 -2.31 2.79
CA VAL A 152 -5.60 -3.15 1.60
C VAL A 152 -6.94 -2.87 0.93
N ILE A 153 -8.01 -2.61 1.68
CA ILE A 153 -9.32 -2.28 1.08
C ILE A 153 -9.31 -0.91 0.42
N LEU A 154 -8.78 0.10 1.09
CA LEU A 154 -8.86 1.49 0.62
C LEU A 154 -7.77 1.79 -0.40
N GLY A 155 -6.55 1.39 -0.11
CA GLY A 155 -5.33 1.65 -0.86
C GLY A 155 -4.79 0.48 -1.68
N GLY A 156 -5.36 -0.73 -1.60
CA GLY A 156 -4.94 -1.89 -2.40
C GLY A 156 -3.69 -2.63 -1.85
N TYR A 157 -2.97 -1.98 -0.95
CA TYR A 157 -1.80 -2.49 -0.23
C TYR A 157 -1.70 -1.85 1.15
N TYR A 158 -0.75 -2.33 1.96
CA TYR A 158 -0.28 -1.61 3.13
C TYR A 158 1.25 -1.51 3.09
N MET A 159 1.77 -0.52 3.80
CA MET A 159 3.19 -0.35 4.06
C MET A 159 3.37 -0.03 5.54
N ILE A 160 4.44 -0.56 6.12
CA ILE A 160 4.91 -0.18 7.45
C ILE A 160 5.89 0.98 7.26
N TYR A 161 5.74 2.03 8.06
CA TYR A 161 6.64 3.18 8.03
C TYR A 161 7.29 3.38 9.39
N ASP A 162 8.52 3.88 9.38
CA ASP A 162 9.24 4.27 10.58
C ASP A 162 8.74 5.61 11.15
N SER A 163 9.37 6.10 12.22
CA SER A 163 9.03 7.37 12.85
C SER A 163 9.24 8.61 11.96
N LYS A 164 9.98 8.49 10.86
CA LYS A 164 10.22 9.53 9.86
C LYS A 164 9.32 9.39 8.63
N PHE A 165 8.38 8.44 8.64
CA PHE A 165 7.52 8.11 7.52
C PHE A 165 8.26 7.57 6.29
N GLU A 166 9.41 6.94 6.49
CA GLU A 166 10.10 6.14 5.46
C GLU A 166 9.61 4.68 5.54
N PRO A 167 9.53 3.94 4.41
CA PRO A 167 9.14 2.53 4.45
C PRO A 167 10.08 1.73 5.35
N ALA A 168 9.52 0.93 6.26
CA ALA A 168 10.29 -0.05 6.99
C ALA A 168 10.46 -1.29 6.12
N LEU A 169 11.70 -1.60 5.74
CA LEU A 169 12.08 -2.82 5.02
C LEU A 169 13.07 -3.62 5.86
N ARG A 170 13.10 -4.94 5.65
CA ARG A 170 14.10 -5.82 6.26
C ARG A 170 15.43 -5.70 5.53
N ILE A 171 16.13 -4.58 5.73
CA ILE A 171 17.47 -4.38 5.17
C ILE A 171 18.44 -5.35 5.83
N THR A 172 19.01 -6.25 5.04
CA THR A 172 19.95 -7.28 5.45
C THR A 172 21.40 -6.88 5.20
N GLN A 173 21.63 -5.93 4.29
CA GLN A 173 22.97 -5.45 3.96
C GLN A 173 22.99 -3.93 3.71
N HIS A 174 23.92 -3.23 4.37
CA HIS A 174 24.23 -1.84 4.06
C HIS A 174 25.49 -1.75 3.19
N LEU A 175 25.35 -1.27 1.95
CA LEU A 175 26.49 -1.07 1.07
C LEU A 175 27.14 0.29 1.34
N GLY A 176 28.47 0.31 1.54
CA GLY A 176 29.27 1.54 1.65
C GLY A 176 29.40 2.34 0.35
N ARG A 177 28.53 2.09 -0.64
CA ARG A 177 28.49 2.70 -1.96
C ARG A 177 27.07 2.77 -2.48
N LYS A 178 26.85 3.50 -3.57
CA LYS A 178 25.55 3.50 -4.27
C LYS A 178 25.30 2.14 -4.93
N VAL A 179 24.06 1.66 -4.87
CA VAL A 179 23.62 0.42 -5.54
C VAL A 179 23.67 0.59 -7.08
N LEU A 180 23.22 1.73 -7.57
CA LEU A 180 23.29 2.10 -8.99
C LEU A 180 23.71 3.57 -9.11
N GLN A 181 24.86 3.82 -9.71
CA GLN A 181 25.37 5.17 -9.92
C GLN A 181 24.65 5.87 -11.07
N SER A 182 24.47 7.18 -10.95
CA SER A 182 24.20 8.03 -12.12
C SER A 182 25.45 8.00 -12.98
N GLY A 183 25.41 7.34 -14.13
CA GLY A 183 26.57 7.26 -15.03
C GLY A 183 27.09 8.64 -15.46
N ILE A 184 28.26 8.67 -16.08
CA ILE A 184 28.82 9.88 -16.70
C ILE A 184 28.07 10.09 -18.01
N GLY A 185 26.82 10.55 -17.91
CA GLY A 185 25.93 10.74 -19.05
C GLY A 185 26.46 11.82 -19.99
N THR A 186 26.60 11.51 -21.28
CA THR A 186 26.88 12.53 -22.29
C THR A 186 25.63 13.39 -22.53
N MET A 187 25.81 14.63 -23.00
CA MET A 187 24.70 15.57 -23.25
C MET A 187 23.65 15.01 -24.22
N ALA A 188 24.08 14.20 -25.19
CA ALA A 188 23.20 13.56 -26.18
C ALA A 188 22.22 12.56 -25.52
N GLU A 189 22.66 11.82 -24.52
CA GLU A 189 21.82 10.82 -23.83
C GLU A 189 20.83 11.47 -22.88
N LYS A 190 21.20 12.59 -22.22
CA LYS A 190 20.23 13.42 -21.50
C LYS A 190 19.16 13.96 -22.43
N ILE A 191 19.53 14.34 -23.65
CA ILE A 191 18.59 14.78 -24.68
C ILE A 191 17.70 13.61 -25.11
N ASP A 192 18.20 12.39 -25.22
CA ASP A 192 17.37 11.22 -25.56
C ASP A 192 16.43 10.80 -24.43
N GLU A 193 16.85 10.87 -23.15
CA GLU A 193 15.95 10.72 -21.99
C GLU A 193 14.86 11.80 -22.00
N ILE A 194 15.21 13.06 -22.29
CA ILE A 194 14.26 14.17 -22.39
C ILE A 194 13.32 13.98 -23.59
N LYS A 195 13.83 13.51 -24.73
CA LYS A 195 13.02 13.19 -25.92
C LYS A 195 12.08 12.02 -25.66
N GLU A 196 12.53 10.95 -25.00
CA GLU A 196 11.64 9.85 -24.60
C GLU A 196 10.51 10.36 -23.70
N ARG A 197 10.81 11.24 -22.75
CA ARG A 197 9.80 11.89 -21.89
C ARG A 197 8.84 12.78 -22.67
N LEU A 198 9.35 13.58 -23.60
CA LEU A 198 8.56 14.49 -24.45
C LEU A 198 7.66 13.73 -25.44
N ILE A 199 8.19 12.71 -26.12
CA ILE A 199 7.45 11.89 -27.10
C ILE A 199 6.32 11.12 -26.42
N ARG A 200 6.51 10.70 -25.16
CA ARG A 200 5.54 9.88 -24.42
C ARG A 200 4.52 10.70 -23.63
N GLY A 201 4.56 12.04 -23.70
CA GLY A 201 3.56 12.92 -23.09
C GLY A 201 3.64 13.00 -21.56
N ASP A 202 4.80 12.70 -20.97
CA ASP A 202 5.04 12.67 -19.53
C ASP A 202 5.25 14.12 -18.99
N TYR A 203 4.21 14.96 -19.12
CA TYR A 203 4.26 16.40 -18.80
C TYR A 203 4.09 16.72 -17.30
N GLY A 204 3.98 15.71 -16.44
CA GLY A 204 4.09 15.85 -15.00
C GLY A 204 5.32 15.09 -14.52
N SER A 205 6.37 15.79 -14.09
CA SER A 205 7.45 15.15 -13.36
C SER A 205 6.96 14.79 -11.96
N ASP A 206 6.13 13.77 -11.84
CA ASP A 206 5.84 13.20 -10.53
C ASP A 206 7.08 12.46 -10.06
N ASN A 207 7.98 13.21 -9.43
CA ASN A 207 9.20 12.70 -8.79
C ASN A 207 8.93 12.30 -7.33
N GLY A 208 7.65 12.18 -6.94
CA GLY A 208 7.22 11.70 -5.64
C GLY A 208 7.59 10.23 -5.43
N GLY A 209 7.63 9.81 -4.18
CA GLY A 209 7.80 8.41 -3.82
C GLY A 209 6.58 7.59 -4.21
N ASN A 210 6.76 6.29 -4.40
CA ASN A 210 5.67 5.35 -4.64
C ASN A 210 5.98 4.05 -3.91
N SER A 211 5.55 4.01 -2.65
CA SER A 211 5.75 2.90 -1.73
C SER A 211 5.05 1.60 -2.17
N TYR A 212 4.07 1.67 -3.07
CA TYR A 212 3.40 0.48 -3.59
C TYR A 212 4.37 -0.49 -4.27
N ARG A 213 5.33 0.01 -5.06
CA ARG A 213 6.32 -0.87 -5.72
C ARG A 213 7.11 -1.70 -4.70
N PHE A 214 7.46 -1.08 -3.58
CA PHE A 214 8.17 -1.77 -2.51
C PHE A 214 7.27 -2.79 -1.81
N ALA A 215 5.99 -2.46 -1.57
CA ALA A 215 5.03 -3.40 -1.00
C ALA A 215 4.83 -4.64 -1.90
N VAL A 216 4.83 -4.45 -3.23
CA VAL A 216 4.76 -5.55 -4.18
C VAL A 216 6.01 -6.43 -4.10
N LEU A 217 7.21 -5.85 -4.02
CA LEU A 217 8.46 -6.61 -3.90
C LEU A 217 8.55 -7.38 -2.58
N GLU A 218 8.09 -6.79 -1.47
CA GLU A 218 7.95 -7.47 -0.17
C GLU A 218 6.98 -8.65 -0.26
N ASP A 219 5.85 -8.51 -0.98
CA ASP A 219 4.89 -9.59 -1.22
C ASP A 219 5.50 -10.79 -1.99
N TYR A 220 6.56 -10.57 -2.79
CA TYR A 220 7.33 -11.64 -3.44
C TYR A 220 8.39 -12.28 -2.52
N ASN A 221 8.54 -11.79 -1.28
CA ASN A 221 9.42 -12.30 -0.25
C ASN A 221 10.89 -12.38 -0.70
N ALA A 222 11.50 -11.20 -0.91
CA ALA A 222 12.91 -11.07 -1.21
C ALA A 222 13.76 -11.81 -0.16
N SER A 223 14.76 -12.54 -0.62
CA SER A 223 15.69 -13.30 0.23
C SER A 223 16.72 -12.38 0.88
N ASP A 224 17.11 -11.31 0.20
CA ASP A 224 18.09 -10.33 0.65
C ASP A 224 17.68 -8.93 0.14
N ILE A 225 17.84 -7.90 0.97
CA ILE A 225 17.59 -6.50 0.61
C ILE A 225 18.78 -5.66 1.03
N ALA A 226 19.43 -5.03 0.05
CA ALA A 226 20.56 -4.16 0.28
C ALA A 226 20.24 -2.71 -0.06
N ASP A 227 20.62 -1.78 0.82
CA ASP A 227 20.59 -0.35 0.54
C ASP A 227 22.02 0.18 0.25
N GLY A 228 22.08 1.40 -0.29
CA GLY A 228 23.32 2.14 -0.47
C GLY A 228 23.38 3.37 0.43
N ILE A 229 24.46 4.14 0.30
CA ILE A 229 24.71 5.37 1.09
C ILE A 229 23.59 6.43 1.02
N GLY A 230 22.72 6.39 0.02
CA GLY A 230 21.60 7.32 -0.12
C GLY A 230 20.24 6.80 0.35
N GLY A 231 20.15 5.57 0.87
CA GLY A 231 18.91 4.97 1.36
C GLY A 231 17.76 5.03 0.34
N PHE A 232 16.57 5.45 0.79
CA PHE A 232 15.37 5.57 -0.06
C PHE A 232 15.42 6.66 -1.13
N ASN A 233 16.45 7.51 -1.15
CA ASN A 233 16.67 8.45 -2.26
C ASN A 233 17.41 7.80 -3.45
N GLU A 234 17.89 6.57 -3.27
CA GLU A 234 18.64 5.81 -4.26
C GLU A 234 17.98 4.46 -4.56
N TYR A 235 18.66 3.65 -5.35
CA TYR A 235 18.22 2.30 -5.64
C TYR A 235 18.48 1.40 -4.43
N LEU A 236 17.53 0.52 -4.15
CA LEU A 236 17.70 -0.63 -3.28
C LEU A 236 17.83 -1.88 -4.16
N ARG A 237 18.61 -2.85 -3.71
CA ARG A 237 18.77 -4.15 -4.36
C ARG A 237 17.92 -5.17 -3.64
N PHE A 238 17.01 -5.81 -4.35
CA PHE A 238 16.20 -6.93 -3.88
C PHE A 238 16.68 -8.20 -4.58
N GLU A 239 17.02 -9.23 -3.82
CA GLU A 239 17.41 -10.53 -4.36
C GLU A 239 16.31 -11.56 -4.12
N PHE A 240 15.99 -12.33 -5.16
CA PHE A 240 15.00 -13.40 -5.14
C PHE A 240 15.70 -14.69 -5.56
N GLU A 241 16.32 -15.38 -4.59
CA GLU A 241 17.13 -16.57 -4.86
C GLU A 241 16.34 -17.68 -5.56
N GLN A 242 15.06 -17.84 -5.19
CA GLN A 242 14.18 -18.89 -5.73
C GLN A 242 13.88 -18.70 -7.23
N ASP A 243 13.88 -17.46 -7.70
CA ASP A 243 13.58 -17.12 -9.09
C ASP A 243 14.85 -16.82 -9.92
N ASP A 244 16.04 -16.84 -9.29
CA ASP A 244 17.32 -16.45 -9.90
C ASP A 244 17.32 -14.99 -10.39
N ILE A 245 16.71 -14.07 -9.61
CA ILE A 245 16.50 -12.67 -10.00
C ILE A 245 17.09 -11.69 -8.99
N VAL A 246 17.66 -10.59 -9.51
CA VAL A 246 17.99 -9.37 -8.77
C VAL A 246 17.22 -8.20 -9.36
N ILE A 247 16.60 -7.41 -8.50
CA ILE A 247 15.89 -6.19 -8.89
C ILE A 247 16.56 -4.99 -8.22
N LEU A 248 16.90 -3.98 -9.02
CA LEU A 248 17.27 -2.67 -8.50
C LEU A 248 16.08 -1.75 -8.67
N GLU A 249 15.52 -1.29 -7.54
CA GLU A 249 14.28 -0.52 -7.50
C GLU A 249 14.48 0.79 -6.74
N ASN A 250 13.80 1.85 -7.17
CA ASN A 250 13.91 3.18 -6.58
C ASN A 250 12.54 3.69 -6.13
N LEU A 251 12.45 4.16 -4.88
CA LEU A 251 11.18 4.61 -4.33
C LEU A 251 10.59 5.79 -5.13
N ARG A 252 11.43 6.65 -5.69
CA ARG A 252 10.99 7.82 -6.47
C ARG A 252 10.50 7.43 -7.86
N SER A 253 9.32 7.91 -8.19
CA SER A 253 8.76 7.90 -9.54
C SER A 253 9.62 8.72 -10.52
N GLY A 254 9.49 8.43 -11.81
CA GLY A 254 10.36 8.99 -12.85
C GLY A 254 11.72 8.29 -13.02
N ASN A 255 12.00 7.25 -12.23
CA ASN A 255 13.12 6.32 -12.42
C ASN A 255 12.67 5.07 -13.20
N ALA A 256 13.53 4.04 -13.24
CA ALA A 256 13.22 2.77 -13.86
C ALA A 256 13.75 1.64 -12.98
N THR A 257 13.04 0.52 -12.93
CA THR A 257 13.48 -0.71 -12.31
C THR A 257 14.45 -1.42 -13.25
N TYR A 258 15.52 -1.99 -12.70
CA TYR A 258 16.46 -2.81 -13.46
C TYR A 258 16.39 -4.25 -12.98
N VAL A 259 16.26 -5.19 -13.91
CA VAL A 259 16.14 -6.62 -13.61
C VAL A 259 17.36 -7.35 -14.13
N PHE A 260 17.94 -8.20 -13.29
CA PHE A 260 19.12 -8.99 -13.60
C PHE A 260 18.92 -10.45 -13.19
N ARG A 261 19.69 -11.35 -13.78
CA ARG A 261 19.82 -12.75 -13.35
C ARG A 261 20.82 -12.86 -12.21
N LEU A 262 20.40 -13.41 -11.07
CA LEU A 262 21.22 -13.48 -9.85
C LEU A 262 22.48 -14.33 -10.04
N SER A 263 22.38 -15.50 -10.67
CA SER A 263 23.49 -16.45 -10.90
C SER A 263 24.63 -15.88 -11.76
N LEU A 264 24.36 -14.81 -12.50
CA LEU A 264 25.34 -14.10 -13.34
C LEU A 264 25.66 -12.71 -12.81
N PHE A 265 25.03 -12.27 -11.73
CA PHE A 265 25.18 -10.94 -11.16
C PHE A 265 26.44 -10.86 -10.31
N ASP A 266 27.35 -9.95 -10.68
CA ASP A 266 28.55 -9.69 -9.88
C ASP A 266 28.22 -8.61 -8.85
N LYS A 267 28.15 -9.01 -7.57
CA LYS A 267 27.80 -8.11 -6.45
C LYS A 267 28.86 -7.05 -6.19
N ASP A 268 30.11 -7.27 -6.61
CA ASP A 268 31.24 -6.36 -6.42
C ASP A 268 31.40 -5.38 -7.59
N PHE A 269 30.79 -5.67 -8.74
CA PHE A 269 30.79 -4.77 -9.88
C PHE A 269 30.06 -3.45 -9.59
N VAL A 270 30.69 -2.32 -9.89
CA VAL A 270 30.08 -1.00 -9.76
C VAL A 270 29.18 -0.77 -10.96
N LEU A 271 27.87 -0.80 -10.74
CA LEU A 271 26.89 -0.51 -11.78
C LEU A 271 26.60 0.98 -11.84
N ASP A 272 26.48 1.48 -13.07
CA ASP A 272 25.86 2.76 -13.38
C ASP A 272 24.74 2.56 -14.41
N LYS A 273 23.91 3.60 -14.62
CA LYS A 273 22.77 3.52 -15.54
C LYS A 273 23.13 3.09 -16.99
N GLN A 274 24.36 3.34 -17.45
CA GLN A 274 24.86 2.94 -18.77
C GLN A 274 25.39 1.50 -18.75
N THR A 275 26.25 1.17 -17.79
CA THR A 275 26.87 -0.15 -17.67
C THR A 275 25.88 -1.23 -17.25
N ALA A 276 24.81 -0.87 -16.56
CA ALA A 276 23.72 -1.77 -16.18
C ALA A 276 23.11 -2.52 -17.37
N ARG A 277 22.86 -1.84 -18.50
CA ARG A 277 22.27 -2.47 -19.69
C ARG A 277 23.22 -3.41 -20.42
N ASN A 278 24.52 -3.17 -20.27
CA ASN A 278 25.58 -3.95 -20.93
C ASN A 278 26.12 -5.05 -20.02
N HIS A 279 25.61 -5.15 -18.78
CA HIS A 279 26.03 -6.17 -17.84
C HIS A 279 25.54 -7.56 -18.32
N LYS A 280 26.40 -8.58 -18.21
CA LYS A 280 26.12 -9.95 -18.69
C LYS A 280 24.84 -10.58 -18.11
N SER A 281 24.41 -10.12 -16.94
CA SER A 281 23.21 -10.61 -16.26
C SER A 281 21.97 -9.77 -16.49
N PHE A 282 22.07 -8.65 -17.23
CA PHE A 282 20.93 -7.77 -17.48
C PHE A 282 19.82 -8.49 -18.24
N LEU A 283 18.58 -8.32 -17.75
CA LEU A 283 17.40 -8.92 -18.36
C LEU A 283 16.45 -7.84 -18.90
N ASP A 284 16.16 -6.80 -18.12
CA ASP A 284 15.18 -5.78 -18.51
C ASP A 284 15.33 -4.45 -17.75
N ARG A 285 14.77 -3.38 -18.33
CA ARG A 285 14.60 -2.06 -17.72
C ARG A 285 13.14 -1.64 -17.82
N VAL A 286 12.47 -1.53 -16.68
CA VAL A 286 11.05 -1.16 -16.57
C VAL A 286 10.92 0.28 -16.11
N VAL A 287 10.55 1.21 -17.00
CA VAL A 287 10.39 2.62 -16.61
C VAL A 287 9.11 2.83 -15.81
N HIS A 288 9.15 3.68 -14.76
CA HIS A 288 8.04 3.94 -13.84
C HIS A 288 6.96 4.83 -14.47
N HIS A 289 6.34 4.39 -15.58
CA HIS A 289 5.26 5.14 -16.25
C HIS A 289 3.88 4.77 -15.72
N ASN A 290 3.60 3.47 -15.59
CA ASN A 290 2.32 2.94 -15.17
C ASN A 290 2.57 1.80 -14.18
N VAL A 291 2.02 1.93 -12.98
CA VAL A 291 2.22 0.97 -11.88
C VAL A 291 1.63 -0.41 -12.20
N ALA A 292 0.47 -0.48 -12.87
CA ALA A 292 -0.14 -1.76 -13.25
C ALA A 292 0.67 -2.47 -14.35
N GLU A 293 1.21 -1.72 -15.31
CA GLU A 293 2.12 -2.28 -16.30
C GLU A 293 3.45 -2.72 -15.67
N TRP A 294 3.99 -1.92 -14.75
CA TRP A 294 5.17 -2.24 -13.98
C TRP A 294 5.00 -3.56 -13.23
N GLU A 295 3.91 -3.71 -12.45
CA GLU A 295 3.65 -4.94 -11.68
C GLU A 295 3.55 -6.16 -12.60
N ARG A 296 2.87 -6.00 -13.75
CA ARG A 296 2.76 -7.05 -14.78
C ARG A 296 4.12 -7.43 -15.36
N MET A 297 5.01 -6.48 -15.58
CA MET A 297 6.36 -6.75 -16.11
C MET A 297 7.22 -7.47 -15.07
N ILE A 298 7.22 -7.00 -13.82
CA ILE A 298 7.94 -7.66 -12.72
C ILE A 298 7.41 -9.08 -12.48
N GLY A 299 6.09 -9.30 -12.57
CA GLY A 299 5.47 -10.61 -12.45
C GLY A 299 5.84 -11.63 -13.54
N ARG A 300 6.57 -11.24 -14.58
CA ARG A 300 7.17 -12.19 -15.55
C ARG A 300 8.43 -12.86 -15.01
N TYR A 301 9.11 -12.20 -14.07
CA TYR A 301 10.37 -12.64 -13.49
C TYR A 301 10.17 -13.31 -12.14
N LEU A 302 9.23 -12.80 -11.33
CA LEU A 302 8.98 -13.30 -9.99
C LEU A 302 7.73 -14.18 -9.95
N LYS A 303 7.84 -15.34 -9.31
CA LYS A 303 6.69 -16.22 -9.09
C LYS A 303 6.13 -15.97 -7.70
N ARG A 304 4.84 -15.64 -7.62
CA ARG A 304 4.17 -15.60 -6.31
C ARG A 304 4.17 -16.99 -5.72
N LYS A 305 4.70 -17.13 -4.51
CA LYS A 305 4.58 -18.37 -3.75
C LYS A 305 3.07 -18.64 -3.55
N ALA A 306 2.63 -19.86 -3.85
CA ALA A 306 1.29 -20.27 -3.46
C ALA A 306 1.22 -20.19 -1.93
N ALA A 307 0.25 -19.42 -1.43
CA ALA A 307 -0.03 -19.29 0.01
C ALA A 307 -0.50 -20.62 0.60
#